data_AF-A0A8T7GLS8-F1
#
_entry.id   AF-A0A8T7GLS8-F1
#
_cell.length_a   1.000
_cell.length_b   1.000
_cell.length_c   1.000
_cell.angle_alpha   90.00
_cell.angle_beta   90.00
_cell.angle_gamma   90.00
#
_symmetry.space_group_name_H-M   'P 1'
#
loop_
_entity.id
_entity.type
_entity.pdbx_description
1 polymer ?
#
loop_
_entity_poly.entity_id
_entity_poly.type
_entity_poly.pdbx_seq_one_letter_code
_entity_poly.pdbx_strand_id
1 'polypeptide(L)'
;MGRQAIEGTPEPPGGPGPEGVAEAVGGAAAVEPLLLAGLMLALLGEPLAYLSLLRSRDVGEAAARARLLMLASVAAAALYSLGLGSVAPVALAAAAPLLVAVQGLLGRLYDRRTVAVGVAVTATGERLGFRVIDSSRATAFTLAAGGRVYASARLVQLLDPDELAAVVAHEYGHLRGLAPLPAWAAVLALVASLSWLLQGALEAPPAEAVGALAVAAAAWMGFNWGWEHLADVVSLEAAGAP
;
A
#
# COMPACT_ATOMS: atom_id res chain seq x y z
N MET A 1 -38.08 47.40 -55.62
CA MET A 1 -36.80 47.73 -54.95
C MET A 1 -37.06 47.80 -53.45
N GLY A 2 -36.68 46.77 -52.70
CA GLY A 2 -36.79 46.74 -51.24
C GLY A 2 -35.49 46.20 -50.66
N ARG A 3 -34.76 47.02 -49.89
CA ARG A 3 -33.53 46.63 -49.19
C ARG A 3 -33.91 45.99 -47.85
N GLN A 4 -33.58 44.71 -47.67
CA GLN A 4 -33.60 44.07 -46.35
C GLN A 4 -32.36 44.49 -45.56
N ALA A 5 -32.58 44.95 -44.32
CA ALA A 5 -31.53 45.26 -43.36
C ALA A 5 -31.00 43.96 -42.74
N ILE A 6 -29.68 43.82 -42.70
CA ILE A 6 -28.99 42.69 -42.05
C ILE A 6 -28.89 43.01 -40.56
N GLU A 7 -29.56 42.21 -39.74
CA GLU A 7 -29.52 42.26 -38.27
C GLU A 7 -28.14 41.87 -37.74
N GLY A 8 -27.76 42.53 -36.63
CA GLY A 8 -26.42 42.59 -36.08
C GLY A 8 -25.80 41.27 -35.62
N THR A 9 -24.48 41.20 -35.79
CA THR A 9 -23.61 40.17 -35.21
C THR A 9 -23.64 40.24 -33.68
N PRO A 10 -23.87 39.12 -32.97
CA PRO A 10 -23.81 39.07 -31.51
C PRO A 10 -22.39 39.38 -31.03
N GLU A 11 -22.26 40.23 -30.01
CA GLU A 11 -20.99 40.48 -29.34
C GLU A 11 -20.43 39.18 -28.74
N PRO A 12 -19.10 38.95 -28.84
CA PRO A 12 -18.49 37.80 -28.19
C PRO A 12 -18.70 37.91 -26.67
N PRO A 13 -19.03 36.81 -25.98
CA PRO A 13 -19.19 36.81 -24.53
C PRO A 13 -17.93 37.36 -23.88
N GLY A 14 -18.10 38.33 -22.97
CA GLY A 14 -17.02 38.99 -22.27
C GLY A 14 -16.05 37.97 -21.66
N GLY A 15 -14.77 38.09 -22.02
CA GLY A 15 -13.72 37.22 -21.52
C GLY A 15 -13.68 37.23 -19.99
N PRO A 16 -13.23 36.12 -19.37
CA PRO A 16 -13.20 35.99 -17.92
C PRO A 16 -12.45 37.16 -17.30
N GLY A 17 -13.11 37.89 -16.40
CA GLY A 17 -12.54 39.03 -15.72
C GLY A 17 -11.29 38.66 -14.91
N PRO A 18 -10.36 39.62 -14.67
CA PRO A 18 -9.09 39.41 -13.96
C PRO A 18 -9.25 38.86 -12.53
N GLU A 19 -10.45 38.87 -11.97
CA GLU A 19 -10.77 38.28 -10.66
C GLU A 19 -10.74 36.74 -10.66
N GLY A 20 -10.89 36.08 -11.82
CA GLY A 20 -10.78 34.62 -11.94
C GLY A 20 -9.34 34.07 -12.04
N VAL A 21 -8.33 34.94 -12.21
CA VAL A 21 -6.93 34.51 -12.35
C VAL A 21 -6.25 34.37 -10.98
N ALA A 22 -6.71 35.09 -9.95
CA ALA A 22 -6.11 35.05 -8.62
C ALA A 22 -6.34 33.72 -7.88
N GLU A 23 -7.45 33.01 -8.15
CA GLU A 23 -7.73 31.69 -7.56
C GLU A 23 -6.82 30.58 -8.14
N ALA A 24 -6.29 30.75 -9.35
CA ALA A 24 -5.37 29.79 -9.98
C ALA A 24 -3.92 29.93 -9.50
N VAL A 25 -3.51 31.12 -9.04
CA VAL A 25 -2.10 31.39 -8.66
C VAL A 25 -1.78 30.86 -7.26
N GLY A 26 -2.77 30.75 -6.37
CA GLY A 26 -2.59 30.16 -5.03
C GLY A 26 -2.27 28.65 -5.06
N GLY A 27 -2.71 27.93 -6.10
CA GLY A 27 -2.47 26.50 -6.25
C GLY A 27 -1.04 26.13 -6.68
N ALA A 28 -0.40 26.96 -7.51
CA ALA A 28 0.92 26.64 -8.08
C ALA A 28 2.06 26.72 -7.04
N ALA A 29 1.98 27.62 -6.07
CA ALA A 29 3.03 27.81 -5.06
C ALA A 29 3.13 26.65 -4.04
N ALA A 30 2.08 25.84 -3.90
CA ALA A 30 2.05 24.71 -2.96
C ALA A 30 2.50 23.37 -3.58
N VAL A 31 2.59 23.28 -4.91
CA VAL A 31 2.89 22.04 -5.64
C VAL A 31 4.35 21.61 -5.49
N GLU A 32 5.29 22.52 -5.76
CA GLU A 32 6.73 22.21 -5.75
C GLU A 32 7.25 21.72 -4.38
N PRO A 33 6.86 22.33 -3.24
CA PRO A 33 7.26 21.83 -1.92
C PRO A 33 6.76 20.41 -1.63
N LEU A 34 5.57 20.03 -2.12
CA LEU A 34 4.99 18.70 -1.90
C LEU A 34 5.73 17.62 -2.70
N LEU A 35 6.05 17.90 -3.98
CA LEU A 35 6.86 17.02 -4.81
C LEU A 35 8.24 16.79 -4.19
N LEU A 36 8.91 17.87 -3.77
CA LEU A 36 10.21 17.79 -3.13
C LEU A 36 10.14 17.03 -1.81
N ALA A 37 9.13 17.28 -0.98
CA ALA A 37 8.95 16.56 0.29
C ALA A 37 8.73 15.06 0.07
N GLY A 38 7.87 14.68 -0.87
CA GLY A 38 7.63 13.27 -1.21
C GLY A 38 8.90 12.57 -1.71
N LEU A 39 9.65 13.24 -2.59
CA LEU A 39 10.91 12.72 -3.13
C LEU A 39 11.99 12.58 -2.05
N MET A 40 12.15 13.58 -1.18
CA MET A 40 13.11 13.56 -0.08
C MET A 40 12.78 12.46 0.94
N LEU A 41 11.49 12.28 1.25
CA LEU A 41 11.04 11.21 2.14
C LEU A 41 11.33 9.83 1.54
N ALA A 42 11.04 9.64 0.24
CA ALA A 42 11.31 8.39 -0.47
C ALA A 42 12.80 8.06 -0.59
N LEU A 43 13.64 9.04 -0.98
CA LEU A 43 15.04 8.78 -1.32
C LEU A 43 16.00 8.88 -0.12
N LEU A 44 15.61 9.57 0.96
CA LEU A 44 16.47 9.74 2.14
C LEU A 44 15.78 9.27 3.42
N GLY A 45 14.52 9.64 3.62
CA GLY A 45 13.77 9.26 4.82
C GLY A 45 13.59 7.75 4.97
N GLU A 46 13.13 7.07 3.91
CA GLU A 46 12.90 5.62 3.93
C GLU A 46 14.20 4.82 4.13
N PRO A 47 15.31 5.07 3.41
CA PRO A 47 16.59 4.41 3.69
C PRO A 47 17.09 4.64 5.11
N LEU A 48 16.96 5.87 5.65
CA LEU A 48 17.36 6.16 7.03
C LEU A 48 16.47 5.44 8.05
N ALA A 49 15.16 5.39 7.81
CA ALA A 49 14.22 4.64 8.64
C ALA A 49 14.53 3.13 8.60
N TYR A 50 14.88 2.59 7.43
CA TYR A 50 15.28 1.20 7.28
C TYR A 50 16.62 0.90 7.98
N LEU A 51 17.64 1.76 7.82
CA LEU A 51 18.91 1.60 8.56
C LEU A 51 18.71 1.70 10.07
N SER A 52 17.75 2.51 10.52
CA SER A 52 17.35 2.58 11.92
C SER A 52 16.68 1.26 12.37
N LEU A 53 15.77 0.70 11.56
CA LEU A 53 15.16 -0.60 11.82
C LEU A 53 16.21 -1.71 11.99
N LEU A 54 17.23 -1.76 11.12
CA LEU A 54 18.32 -2.74 11.23
C LEU A 54 19.19 -2.60 12.49
N ARG A 55 19.08 -1.47 13.21
CA ARG A 55 19.81 -1.20 14.45
C ARG A 55 18.97 -1.44 15.71
N SER A 56 17.76 -1.96 15.57
CA SER A 56 16.92 -2.29 16.72
C SER A 56 17.58 -3.34 17.61
N ARG A 57 17.42 -3.18 18.92
CA ARG A 57 18.01 -4.06 19.93
C ARG A 57 17.01 -5.04 20.52
N ASP A 58 15.73 -4.72 20.41
CA ASP A 58 14.62 -5.55 20.84
C ASP A 58 13.48 -5.56 19.81
N VAL A 59 12.58 -6.52 20.01
CA VAL A 59 11.44 -6.80 19.12
C VAL A 59 10.45 -5.63 19.08
N GLY A 60 10.22 -4.95 20.21
CA GLY A 60 9.31 -3.81 20.29
C GLY A 60 9.83 -2.60 19.52
N GLU A 61 11.13 -2.31 19.63
CA GLU A 61 11.82 -1.26 18.87
C GLU A 61 11.80 -1.56 17.37
N ALA A 62 12.07 -2.81 16.97
CA ALA A 62 11.95 -3.25 15.59
C ALA A 62 10.53 -3.04 15.04
N ALA A 63 9.51 -3.47 15.78
CA ALA A 63 8.13 -3.29 15.37
C ALA A 63 7.74 -1.81 15.22
N ALA A 64 8.15 -0.96 16.16
CA ALA A 64 7.87 0.48 16.08
C ALA A 64 8.53 1.13 14.85
N ARG A 65 9.80 0.78 14.57
CA ARG A 65 10.54 1.32 13.42
C ARG A 65 10.03 0.79 12.08
N ALA A 66 9.60 -0.46 12.02
CA ALA A 66 8.99 -1.03 10.83
C ALA A 66 7.67 -0.34 10.49
N ARG A 67 6.82 -0.06 11.49
CA ARG A 67 5.60 0.76 11.29
C ARG A 67 5.92 2.17 10.81
N LEU A 68 6.96 2.80 11.38
CA LEU A 68 7.39 4.13 10.96
C LEU A 68 7.84 4.14 9.50
N LEU A 69 8.60 3.13 9.07
CA LEU A 69 9.01 2.96 7.68
C LEU A 69 7.79 2.84 6.75
N MET A 70 6.81 1.99 7.08
CA MET A 70 5.58 1.84 6.29
C MET A 70 4.78 3.15 6.20
N LEU A 71 4.66 3.88 7.32
CA LEU A 71 4.01 5.19 7.34
C LEU A 71 4.75 6.21 6.49
N ALA A 72 6.08 6.24 6.55
CA ALA A 72 6.91 7.10 5.72
C ALA A 72 6.72 6.80 4.24
N SER A 73 6.67 5.52 3.85
CA SER A 73 6.42 5.11 2.46
C SER A 73 5.05 5.55 1.94
N VAL A 74 3.99 5.36 2.73
CA VAL A 74 2.63 5.83 2.36
C VAL A 74 2.60 7.36 2.25
N ALA A 75 3.24 8.06 3.20
CA ALA A 75 3.30 9.52 3.20
C ALA A 75 4.11 10.06 2.01
N ALA A 76 5.24 9.44 1.65
CA ALA A 76 6.05 9.83 0.51
C ALA A 76 5.24 9.75 -0.79
N ALA A 77 4.57 8.62 -1.00
CA ALA A 77 3.72 8.42 -2.16
C ALA A 77 2.54 9.39 -2.20
N ALA A 78 1.87 9.63 -1.06
CA ALA A 78 0.75 10.56 -0.97
C ALA A 78 1.15 12.03 -1.22
N LEU A 79 2.25 12.49 -0.62
CA LEU A 79 2.75 13.85 -0.79
C LEU A 79 3.15 14.13 -2.23
N TYR A 80 3.88 13.21 -2.86
CA TYR A 80 4.29 13.36 -4.25
C TYR A 80 3.07 13.34 -5.18
N SER A 81 2.12 12.44 -4.93
CA SER A 81 0.86 12.36 -5.68
C SER A 81 0.07 13.68 -5.60
N LEU A 82 -0.09 14.24 -4.40
CA LEU A 82 -0.73 15.55 -4.21
C LEU A 82 -0.01 16.67 -4.96
N GLY A 83 1.32 16.63 -4.99
CA GLY A 83 2.14 17.56 -5.78
C GLY A 83 1.86 17.49 -7.28
N LEU A 84 1.54 16.31 -7.84
CA LEU A 84 1.19 16.18 -9.26
C LEU A 84 -0.18 16.80 -9.62
N GLY A 85 -1.01 17.16 -8.64
CA GLY A 85 -2.25 17.91 -8.86
C GLY A 85 -3.40 17.14 -9.52
N SER A 86 -3.22 15.87 -9.90
CA SER A 86 -4.20 15.07 -10.63
C SER A 86 -4.84 13.98 -9.76
N VAL A 87 -5.68 14.35 -8.77
CA VAL A 87 -6.51 13.34 -8.11
C VAL A 87 -7.69 13.05 -9.02
N ALA A 88 -7.89 11.79 -9.43
CA ALA A 88 -9.21 11.32 -9.82
C ALA A 88 -9.87 10.69 -8.58
N PRO A 89 -10.73 11.41 -7.82
CA PRO A 89 -11.32 10.88 -6.58
C PRO A 89 -12.10 9.58 -6.82
N VAL A 90 -12.61 9.41 -8.04
CA VAL A 90 -13.30 8.21 -8.51
C VAL A 90 -12.35 6.99 -8.55
N ALA A 91 -11.10 7.16 -8.98
CA ALA A 91 -10.13 6.06 -9.03
C ALA A 91 -9.79 5.58 -7.61
N LEU A 92 -9.61 6.50 -6.67
CA LEU A 92 -9.40 6.19 -5.25
C LEU A 92 -10.62 5.48 -4.63
N ALA A 93 -11.81 6.03 -4.88
CA ALA A 93 -13.07 5.48 -4.39
C ALA A 93 -13.36 4.08 -4.98
N ALA A 94 -12.85 3.77 -6.17
CA ALA A 94 -13.00 2.47 -6.82
C ALA A 94 -11.90 1.47 -6.43
N ALA A 95 -10.66 1.91 -6.20
CA ALA A 95 -9.53 1.04 -5.90
C ALA A 95 -9.76 0.22 -4.62
N ALA A 96 -10.34 0.84 -3.60
CA ALA A 96 -10.59 0.16 -2.33
C ALA A 96 -11.64 -0.96 -2.41
N PRO A 97 -12.87 -0.71 -2.89
CA PRO A 97 -13.84 -1.77 -3.16
C PRO A 97 -13.32 -2.83 -4.11
N LEU A 98 -12.56 -2.45 -5.15
CA LEU A 98 -12.00 -3.39 -6.10
C LEU A 98 -10.97 -4.32 -5.45
N LEU A 99 -10.03 -3.80 -4.66
CA LEU A 99 -9.05 -4.64 -3.96
C LEU A 99 -9.75 -5.59 -2.99
N VAL A 100 -10.74 -5.10 -2.24
CA VAL A 100 -11.55 -5.93 -1.34
C VAL A 100 -12.30 -7.01 -2.12
N ALA A 101 -12.89 -6.68 -3.27
CA ALA A 101 -13.59 -7.64 -4.13
C ALA A 101 -12.63 -8.69 -4.71
N VAL A 102 -11.45 -8.28 -5.17
CA VAL A 102 -10.40 -9.18 -5.68
C VAL A 102 -9.93 -10.12 -4.57
N GLN A 103 -9.60 -9.61 -3.38
CA GLN A 103 -9.19 -10.46 -2.27
C GLN A 103 -10.32 -11.38 -1.80
N GLY A 104 -11.57 -10.91 -1.79
CA GLY A 104 -12.74 -11.73 -1.49
C GLY A 104 -12.95 -12.86 -2.50
N LEU A 105 -12.75 -12.58 -3.80
CA LEU A 105 -12.79 -13.58 -4.86
C LEU A 105 -11.67 -14.60 -4.70
N LEU A 106 -10.43 -14.15 -4.50
CA LEU A 106 -9.28 -15.02 -4.22
C LEU A 106 -9.55 -15.90 -3.00
N GLY A 107 -10.08 -15.34 -1.91
CA GLY A 107 -10.45 -16.08 -0.71
C GLY A 107 -11.46 -17.19 -1.00
N ARG A 108 -12.50 -16.92 -1.79
CA ARG A 108 -13.47 -17.95 -2.22
C ARG A 108 -12.83 -19.03 -3.10
N LEU A 109 -11.92 -18.65 -4.00
CA LEU A 109 -11.22 -19.59 -4.86
C LEU A 109 -10.31 -20.51 -4.06
N TYR A 110 -9.58 -19.99 -3.08
CA TYR A 110 -8.71 -20.78 -2.20
C TYR A 110 -9.51 -21.60 -1.18
N ASP A 111 -10.65 -21.10 -0.68
CA ASP A 111 -11.57 -21.88 0.15
C ASP A 111 -12.04 -23.15 -0.58
N ARG A 112 -12.37 -23.05 -1.87
CA ARG A 112 -12.76 -24.21 -2.69
C ARG A 112 -11.64 -25.22 -2.90
N ARG A 113 -10.38 -24.78 -2.81
CA ARG A 113 -9.18 -25.64 -2.91
C ARG A 113 -8.68 -26.10 -1.54
N THR A 114 -9.34 -25.71 -0.46
CA THR A 114 -8.95 -26.08 0.89
C THR A 114 -9.29 -27.55 1.11
N VAL A 115 -8.27 -28.36 1.40
CA VAL A 115 -8.40 -29.79 1.66
C VAL A 115 -8.41 -30.12 3.16
N ALA A 116 -7.90 -29.21 4.00
CA ALA A 116 -7.93 -29.35 5.46
C ALA A 116 -7.88 -27.98 6.15
N VAL A 117 -8.25 -27.97 7.43
CA VAL A 117 -8.04 -26.83 8.34
C VAL A 117 -7.03 -27.27 9.38
N GLY A 118 -5.96 -26.49 9.55
CA GLY A 118 -4.90 -26.74 10.50
C GLY A 118 -4.94 -25.77 11.67
N VAL A 119 -4.29 -26.17 12.76
CA VAL A 119 -4.01 -25.31 13.90
C VAL A 119 -2.53 -25.46 14.24
N ALA A 120 -1.78 -24.37 14.15
CA ALA A 120 -0.44 -24.28 14.68
C ALA A 120 -0.52 -23.85 16.15
N VAL A 121 0.34 -24.43 16.99
CA VAL A 121 0.48 -24.04 18.40
C VAL A 121 1.86 -23.44 18.55
N THR A 122 1.93 -22.18 18.97
CA THR A 122 3.19 -21.45 19.14
C THR A 122 3.91 -21.90 20.42
N ALA A 123 5.18 -21.53 20.60
CA ALA A 123 5.91 -21.81 21.83
C ALA A 123 5.29 -21.12 23.06
N THR A 124 4.60 -19.99 22.83
CA THR A 124 3.81 -19.27 23.85
C THR A 124 2.44 -19.90 24.14
N GLY A 125 2.07 -20.97 23.43
CA GLY A 125 0.78 -21.66 23.57
C GLY A 125 -0.38 -21.02 22.82
N GLU A 126 -0.13 -19.98 22.02
CA GLU A 126 -1.14 -19.39 21.14
C GLU A 126 -1.56 -20.38 20.04
N ARG A 127 -2.86 -20.41 19.72
CA ARG A 127 -3.42 -21.31 18.70
C ARG A 127 -3.77 -20.52 17.46
N LEU A 128 -3.04 -20.75 16.37
CA LEU A 128 -3.19 -20.05 15.10
C LEU A 128 -3.84 -20.95 14.06
N GLY A 129 -5.00 -20.55 13.54
CA GLY A 129 -5.77 -21.32 12.56
C GLY A 129 -5.33 -21.04 11.13
N PHE A 130 -5.14 -22.07 10.31
CA PHE A 130 -4.80 -21.88 8.89
C PHE A 130 -5.53 -22.89 8.00
N ARG A 131 -5.57 -22.61 6.70
CA ARG A 131 -6.21 -23.46 5.70
C ARG A 131 -5.18 -24.13 4.82
N VAL A 132 -5.29 -25.45 4.65
CA VAL A 132 -4.40 -26.22 3.79
C VAL A 132 -5.00 -26.30 2.40
N ILE A 133 -4.31 -25.79 1.38
CA ILE A 133 -4.74 -25.86 -0.03
C ILE A 133 -4.00 -26.97 -0.79
N ASP A 134 -4.69 -27.57 -1.74
CA ASP A 134 -4.07 -28.51 -2.68
C ASP A 134 -3.16 -27.78 -3.66
N SER A 135 -1.84 -27.89 -3.45
CA SER A 135 -0.80 -27.28 -4.27
C SER A 135 0.51 -28.07 -4.10
N SER A 136 1.19 -28.32 -5.23
CA SER A 136 2.51 -28.95 -5.25
C SER A 136 3.66 -27.99 -4.93
N ARG A 137 3.40 -26.67 -4.92
CA ARG A 137 4.38 -25.65 -4.54
C ARG A 137 4.35 -25.45 -3.03
N ALA A 138 5.51 -25.52 -2.37
CA ALA A 138 5.66 -25.19 -0.96
C ALA A 138 5.53 -23.67 -0.77
N THR A 139 4.39 -23.21 -0.27
CA THR A 139 4.10 -21.79 -0.01
C THR A 139 3.10 -21.64 1.14
N ALA A 140 3.22 -20.55 1.87
CA ALA A 140 2.19 -19.98 2.72
C ALA A 140 1.94 -18.54 2.26
N PHE A 141 0.75 -18.01 2.56
CA PHE A 141 0.41 -16.63 2.29
C PHE A 141 -0.82 -16.19 3.09
N THR A 142 -0.92 -14.88 3.26
CA THR A 142 -2.04 -14.21 3.91
C THR A 142 -2.93 -13.50 2.91
N LEU A 143 -4.25 -13.65 3.09
CA LEU A 143 -5.23 -12.73 2.51
C LEU A 143 -5.69 -11.75 3.59
N ALA A 144 -5.18 -10.52 3.49
CA ALA A 144 -5.45 -9.45 4.45
C ALA A 144 -6.96 -9.17 4.56
N ALA A 145 -7.67 -9.14 3.42
CA ALA A 145 -9.13 -9.05 3.43
C ALA A 145 -9.73 -10.41 3.80
N GLY A 146 -10.28 -10.48 5.01
CA GLY A 146 -10.85 -11.70 5.58
C GLY A 146 -9.98 -12.36 6.65
N GLY A 147 -8.75 -11.89 6.85
CA GLY A 147 -7.90 -12.31 7.97
C GLY A 147 -7.55 -13.79 7.93
N ARG A 148 -7.19 -14.32 6.76
CA ARG A 148 -6.96 -15.76 6.58
C ARG A 148 -5.53 -16.05 6.17
N VAL A 149 -4.98 -17.08 6.80
CA VAL A 149 -3.70 -17.69 6.43
C VAL A 149 -3.95 -18.99 5.67
N TYR A 150 -3.26 -19.16 4.54
CA TYR A 150 -3.26 -20.39 3.76
C TYR A 150 -1.85 -20.97 3.73
N ALA A 151 -1.76 -22.29 3.77
CA ALA A 151 -0.54 -23.05 3.54
C ALA A 151 -0.81 -24.13 2.50
N SER A 152 0.15 -24.39 1.62
CA SER A 152 0.07 -25.53 0.70
C SER A 152 0.23 -26.86 1.43
N ALA A 153 -0.43 -27.92 0.94
CA ALA A 153 -0.22 -29.28 1.44
C ALA A 153 1.26 -29.71 1.35
N ARG A 154 1.99 -29.29 0.30
CA ARG A 154 3.42 -29.56 0.17
C ARG A 154 4.25 -28.93 1.27
N LEU A 155 3.97 -27.69 1.68
CA LEU A 155 4.69 -27.03 2.78
C LEU A 155 4.47 -27.77 4.10
N VAL A 156 3.22 -28.12 4.41
CA VAL A 156 2.86 -28.86 5.64
C VAL A 156 3.55 -30.23 5.72
N GLN A 157 3.78 -30.88 4.58
CA GLN A 157 4.51 -32.16 4.53
C GLN A 157 6.03 -32.02 4.71
N LEU A 158 6.57 -30.83 4.42
CA LEU A 158 8.01 -30.58 4.45
C LEU A 158 8.52 -30.13 5.81
N LEU A 159 7.69 -29.38 6.53
CA LEU A 159 8.07 -28.76 7.80
C LEU A 159 7.65 -29.62 8.98
N ASP A 160 8.45 -29.60 10.04
CA ASP A 160 8.01 -30.10 11.33
C ASP A 160 6.96 -29.14 11.98
N PRO A 161 6.29 -29.55 13.06
CA PRO A 161 5.26 -28.73 13.69
C PRO A 161 5.74 -27.35 14.17
N ASP A 162 6.98 -27.23 14.64
CA ASP A 162 7.51 -25.99 15.20
C ASP A 162 7.89 -25.03 14.07
N GLU A 163 8.52 -25.53 13.01
CA GLU A 163 8.79 -24.79 11.78
C GLU A 163 7.49 -24.30 11.12
N LEU A 164 6.48 -25.16 11.04
CA LEU A 164 5.16 -24.79 10.51
C LEU A 164 4.50 -23.72 11.38
N ALA A 165 4.63 -23.81 12.71
CA ALA A 165 4.09 -22.81 13.61
C ALA A 165 4.75 -21.44 13.42
N ALA A 166 6.07 -21.39 13.23
CA ALA A 166 6.80 -20.16 12.92
C ALA A 166 6.33 -19.56 11.58
N VAL A 167 6.18 -20.37 10.52
CA VAL A 167 5.67 -19.86 9.23
C VAL A 167 4.23 -19.35 9.36
N VAL A 168 3.35 -20.06 10.06
CA VAL A 168 1.98 -19.59 10.26
C VAL A 168 1.95 -18.32 11.11
N ALA A 169 2.83 -18.20 12.12
CA ALA A 169 2.95 -16.99 12.93
C ALA A 169 3.43 -15.78 12.10
N HIS A 170 4.40 -15.98 11.19
CA HIS A 170 4.82 -14.96 10.21
C HIS A 170 3.63 -14.44 9.41
N GLU A 171 2.86 -15.35 8.83
CA GLU A 171 1.68 -14.99 8.04
C GLU A 171 0.63 -14.23 8.87
N TYR A 172 0.37 -14.66 10.11
CA TYR A 172 -0.46 -13.92 11.04
C TYR A 172 0.13 -12.54 11.40
N GLY A 173 1.44 -12.40 11.39
CA GLY A 173 2.15 -11.15 11.55
C GLY A 173 1.79 -10.11 10.48
N HIS A 174 1.55 -10.53 9.24
CA HIS A 174 1.02 -9.62 8.21
C HIS A 174 -0.38 -9.07 8.54
N LEU A 175 -1.19 -9.82 9.29
CA LEU A 175 -2.52 -9.38 9.74
C LEU A 175 -2.46 -8.47 10.98
N ARG A 176 -1.59 -8.82 11.93
CA ARG A 176 -1.52 -8.20 13.27
C ARG A 176 -0.52 -7.05 13.36
N GLY A 177 0.52 -7.05 12.53
CA GLY A 177 1.65 -6.13 12.61
C GLY A 177 1.26 -4.66 12.56
N LEU A 178 0.13 -4.35 11.92
CA LEU A 178 -0.40 -3.00 11.75
C LEU A 178 -1.44 -2.56 12.79
N ALA A 179 -1.77 -3.40 13.77
CA ALA A 179 -2.70 -3.02 14.84
C ALA A 179 -2.29 -1.68 15.52
N PRO A 180 -3.26 -0.82 15.87
CA PRO A 180 -4.71 -1.02 15.81
C PRO A 180 -5.35 -0.85 14.42
N LEU A 181 -4.58 -0.42 13.41
CA LEU A 181 -5.11 -0.30 12.06
C LEU A 181 -5.27 -1.68 11.44
N PRO A 182 -6.39 -1.96 10.76
CA PRO A 182 -6.52 -3.21 10.05
C PRO A 182 -5.54 -3.23 8.86
N ALA A 183 -4.80 -4.32 8.68
CA ALA A 183 -3.75 -4.41 7.67
C ALA A 183 -4.22 -4.04 6.25
N TRP A 184 -5.47 -4.40 5.91
CA TRP A 184 -6.06 -4.05 4.61
C TRP A 184 -6.14 -2.53 4.38
N ALA A 185 -6.32 -1.70 5.41
CA ALA A 185 -6.42 -0.26 5.25
C ALA A 185 -5.06 0.36 4.88
N ALA A 186 -3.95 -0.12 5.46
CA ALA A 186 -2.62 0.35 5.09
C ALA A 186 -2.24 -0.08 3.68
N VAL A 187 -2.53 -1.33 3.30
CA VAL A 187 -2.32 -1.84 1.94
C VAL A 187 -3.14 -1.04 0.94
N LEU A 188 -4.39 -0.70 1.28
CA LEU A 188 -5.23 0.16 0.44
C LEU A 188 -4.65 1.55 0.26
N ALA A 189 -4.18 2.18 1.34
CA ALA A 189 -3.56 3.50 1.28
C ALA A 189 -2.33 3.47 0.37
N LEU A 190 -1.49 2.44 0.46
CA LEU A 190 -0.35 2.27 -0.44
C LEU A 190 -0.79 2.07 -1.89
N VAL A 191 -1.67 1.10 -2.16
CA VAL A 191 -2.13 0.78 -3.53
C VAL A 191 -2.77 1.99 -4.19
N ALA A 192 -3.57 2.75 -3.44
CA ALA A 192 -4.16 4.00 -3.88
C ALA A 192 -3.09 5.03 -4.30
N SER A 193 -2.12 5.30 -3.42
CA SER A 193 -1.05 6.25 -3.70
C SER A 193 -0.17 5.80 -4.88
N LEU A 194 0.15 4.51 -4.98
CA LEU A 194 0.92 3.99 -6.11
C LEU A 194 0.15 4.06 -7.43
N SER A 195 -1.15 3.74 -7.42
CA SER A 195 -2.00 3.85 -8.61
C SER A 195 -2.05 5.29 -9.13
N TRP A 196 -2.07 6.25 -8.21
CA TRP A 196 -1.98 7.66 -8.56
C TRP A 196 -0.62 8.02 -9.15
N LEU A 197 0.49 7.67 -8.48
CA LEU A 197 1.82 7.94 -9.04
C LEU A 197 2.00 7.37 -10.44
N LEU A 198 1.48 6.17 -10.70
CA LEU A 198 1.51 5.55 -12.02
C LEU A 198 0.67 6.32 -13.04
N GLN A 199 -0.55 6.73 -12.69
CA GLN A 199 -1.39 7.56 -13.57
C GLN A 199 -0.73 8.91 -13.86
N GLY A 200 -0.24 9.59 -12.82
CA GLY A 200 0.46 10.87 -12.94
C GLY A 200 1.71 10.72 -13.80
N ALA A 201 2.47 9.64 -13.67
CA ALA A 201 3.65 9.37 -14.51
C ALA A 201 3.29 9.19 -16.00
N LEU A 202 2.10 8.66 -16.32
CA LEU A 202 1.65 8.52 -17.71
C LEU A 202 1.26 9.85 -18.35
N GLU A 203 0.82 10.81 -17.55
CA GLU A 203 0.36 12.13 -17.99
C GLU A 203 1.45 13.21 -17.90
N ALA A 204 2.50 12.98 -17.11
CA ALA A 204 3.54 13.96 -16.82
C ALA A 204 4.64 14.03 -17.89
N PRO A 205 5.36 15.15 -17.98
CA PRO A 205 6.61 15.24 -18.75
C PRO A 205 7.64 14.18 -18.30
N PRO A 206 8.57 13.75 -19.17
CA PRO A 206 9.48 12.63 -18.87
C PRO A 206 10.26 12.76 -17.55
N ALA A 207 10.72 13.97 -17.19
CA ALA A 207 11.46 14.18 -15.95
C ALA A 207 10.60 13.95 -14.69
N GLU A 208 9.35 14.43 -14.70
CA GLU A 208 8.40 14.24 -13.62
C GLU A 208 7.93 12.78 -13.55
N ALA A 209 7.71 12.14 -14.70
CA ALA A 209 7.37 10.72 -14.78
C ALA A 209 8.45 9.83 -14.12
N VAL A 210 9.74 10.13 -14.36
CA VAL A 210 10.85 9.43 -13.71
C VAL A 210 10.81 9.63 -12.19
N GLY A 211 10.54 10.86 -11.72
CA GLY A 211 10.40 11.14 -10.29
C GLY A 211 9.24 10.36 -9.65
N ALA A 212 8.07 10.34 -10.30
CA ALA A 212 6.90 9.60 -9.85
C ALA A 212 7.17 8.10 -9.75
N LEU A 213 7.83 7.52 -10.76
CA LEU A 213 8.20 6.10 -10.76
C LEU A 213 9.25 5.78 -9.68
N ALA A 214 10.22 6.67 -9.45
CA ALA A 214 11.22 6.50 -8.40
C ALA A 214 10.57 6.52 -7.01
N VAL A 215 9.66 7.46 -6.75
CA VAL A 215 8.90 7.52 -5.49
C VAL A 215 8.00 6.31 -5.33
N ALA A 216 7.32 5.87 -6.40
CA ALA A 216 6.48 4.69 -6.36
C ALA A 216 7.27 3.42 -6.02
N ALA A 217 8.44 3.24 -6.66
CA ALA A 217 9.32 2.11 -6.39
C ALA A 217 9.86 2.14 -4.96
N ALA A 218 10.34 3.29 -4.49
CA ALA A 218 10.84 3.46 -3.13
C ALA A 218 9.74 3.15 -2.09
N ALA A 219 8.58 3.80 -2.21
CA ALA A 219 7.46 3.60 -1.29
C ALA A 219 6.98 2.14 -1.28
N TRP A 220 6.93 1.48 -2.44
CA TRP A 220 6.60 0.05 -2.50
C TRP A 220 7.65 -0.80 -1.77
N MET A 221 8.94 -0.55 -1.98
CA MET A 221 10.01 -1.31 -1.31
C MET A 221 10.01 -1.07 0.20
N GLY A 222 9.98 0.19 0.66
CA GLY A 222 10.00 0.53 2.09
C GLY A 222 8.80 -0.04 2.82
N PHE A 223 7.60 0.06 2.24
CA PHE A 223 6.41 -0.54 2.82
C PHE A 223 6.54 -2.07 2.96
N ASN A 224 6.96 -2.76 1.90
CA ASN A 224 7.09 -4.22 1.96
C ASN A 224 8.18 -4.65 2.94
N TRP A 225 9.33 -3.96 2.99
CA TRP A 225 10.36 -4.27 3.98
C TRP A 225 9.85 -4.10 5.41
N GLY A 226 9.14 -3.01 5.71
CA GLY A 226 8.53 -2.83 7.01
C GLY A 226 7.48 -3.90 7.32
N TRP A 227 6.69 -4.30 6.32
CA TRP A 227 5.63 -5.30 6.51
C TRP A 227 6.18 -6.71 6.76
N GLU A 228 7.24 -7.11 6.05
CA GLU A 228 7.95 -8.38 6.28
C GLU A 228 8.64 -8.39 7.66
N HIS A 229 9.32 -7.31 8.05
CA HIS A 229 9.96 -7.25 9.38
C HIS A 229 8.94 -7.31 10.51
N LEU A 230 7.73 -6.74 10.33
CA LEU A 230 6.65 -6.88 11.30
C LEU A 230 6.14 -8.32 11.39
N ALA A 231 6.12 -9.03 10.26
CA ALA A 231 5.76 -10.44 10.23
C ALA A 231 6.81 -11.31 10.94
N ASP A 232 8.09 -11.06 10.68
CA ASP A 232 9.23 -11.71 11.36
C ASP A 232 9.18 -11.47 12.87
N VAL A 233 8.91 -10.24 13.31
CA VAL A 233 8.74 -9.90 14.73
C VAL A 233 7.68 -10.77 15.40
N VAL A 234 6.49 -10.88 14.79
CA VAL A 234 5.40 -11.70 15.34
C VAL A 234 5.76 -13.19 15.35
N SER A 235 6.49 -13.65 14.34
CA SER A 235 7.02 -15.02 14.30
C SER A 235 8.01 -15.28 15.44
N LEU A 236 8.92 -14.34 15.72
CA LEU A 236 9.86 -14.42 16.83
C LEU A 236 9.16 -14.41 18.20
N GLU A 237 8.16 -13.54 18.39
CA GLU A 237 7.34 -13.52 19.61
C GLU A 237 6.60 -14.85 19.82
N ALA A 238 6.04 -15.41 18.74
CA ALA A 238 5.40 -16.73 18.77
C ALA A 238 6.38 -17.86 19.11
N ALA A 239 7.64 -17.73 18.70
CA ALA A 239 8.72 -18.64 19.08
C ALA A 239 9.23 -18.44 20.52
N GLY A 240 8.73 -17.43 21.25
CA GLY A 240 9.14 -17.12 22.61
C GLY A 240 10.46 -16.36 22.70
N ALA A 241 10.88 -15.67 21.63
CA ALA A 241 12.01 -14.77 21.67
C ALA A 241 11.75 -13.61 22.65
N PRO A 242 12.76 -13.21 23.45
CA PRO A 242 12.64 -12.11 24.39
C PRO A 242 12.58 -10.74 23.72
#